data_AF-A0A7R7I594-F1
#
_entry.id   AF-A0A7R7I594-F1
#
_cell.length_a   1.000
_cell.length_b   1.000
_cell.length_c   1.000
_cell.angle_alpha   90.00
_cell.angle_beta   90.00
_cell.angle_gamma   90.00
#
_symmetry.space_group_name_H-M   'P 1'
#
loop_
_entity.id
_entity.type
_entity.pdbx_description
1 polymer ?
#
loop_
_entity_poly.entity_id
_entity_poly.type
_entity_poly.pdbx_seq_one_letter_code
_entity_poly.pdbx_strand_id
1 'polypeptide(L)'
;MADSDNTTTLPSVTQQRSDDRAANRCGQFDDADPAFALLRDWLRAQHVSRVLCRLQQRLETRILRAGCAPPMDVKAGYSIAYQAEVEAATAALKVQDRLPRTPAHSLLGVVAKLEIIVGADRDIDDPTDFPWPHIESILRDLKEVAGSVPLEGPDRSIVQADCRRYQAIAADLTGLGKDAADLPLVGYRALVSDRE
;
A
#
# COMPACT_ATOMS: atom_id res chain seq x y z
N MET A 1 21.05 59.69 45.88
CA MET A 1 21.43 58.27 46.01
C MET A 1 20.25 57.56 46.65
N ALA A 2 19.52 56.77 45.86
CA ALA A 2 18.48 55.86 46.30
C ALA A 2 18.26 54.88 45.15
N ASP A 3 18.97 53.75 45.17
CA ASP A 3 18.72 52.63 44.27
C ASP A 3 17.75 51.69 44.99
N SER A 4 16.59 51.45 44.38
CA SER A 4 15.53 50.60 44.91
C SER A 4 15.61 49.24 44.24
N ASP A 5 15.95 48.21 45.00
CA ASP A 5 15.95 46.81 44.57
C ASP A 5 14.52 46.31 44.37
N ASN A 6 14.11 46.16 43.10
CA ASN A 6 12.87 45.48 42.73
C ASN A 6 13.19 44.03 42.35
N THR A 7 13.06 43.10 43.29
CA THR A 7 13.12 41.66 43.02
C THR A 7 11.73 41.14 42.64
N THR A 8 11.53 40.90 41.35
CA THR A 8 10.34 40.20 40.84
C THR A 8 10.62 38.71 40.78
N THR A 9 10.23 37.96 41.80
CA THR A 9 10.22 36.48 41.74
C THR A 9 8.85 36.04 41.22
N LEU A 10 8.79 35.58 39.97
CA LEU A 10 7.59 34.94 39.41
C LEU A 10 7.55 33.46 39.82
N PRO A 11 6.39 32.90 40.22
CA PRO A 11 6.28 31.48 40.49
C PRO A 11 6.16 30.70 39.17
N SER A 12 7.07 29.75 38.95
CA SER A 12 6.98 28.78 37.86
C SER A 12 6.00 27.67 38.22
N VAL A 13 4.75 27.76 37.77
CA VAL A 13 3.76 26.69 37.99
C VAL A 13 2.93 26.48 36.72
N THR A 14 2.85 25.20 36.33
CA THR A 14 2.02 24.56 35.28
C THR A 14 2.35 24.84 33.81
N GLN A 15 3.47 24.30 33.34
CA GLN A 15 3.63 24.00 31.89
C GLN A 15 3.71 22.49 31.60
N GLN A 16 4.05 21.68 32.60
CA GLN A 16 4.31 20.25 32.39
C GLN A 16 3.04 19.37 32.30
N ARG A 17 1.91 19.80 32.88
CA ARG A 17 0.66 18.99 32.93
C ARG A 17 -0.24 19.16 31.69
N SER A 18 -0.03 20.21 30.91
CA SER A 18 -0.70 20.45 29.63
C SER A 18 -0.10 19.62 28.51
N ASP A 19 1.23 19.47 28.51
CA ASP A 19 1.96 18.79 27.45
C ASP A 19 1.66 17.29 27.43
N ASP A 20 1.61 16.64 28.61
CA ASP A 20 1.26 15.23 28.74
C ASP A 20 -0.21 14.93 28.33
N ARG A 21 -1.13 15.88 28.56
CA ARG A 21 -2.56 15.72 28.22
C ARG A 21 -2.87 16.09 26.75
N ALA A 22 -2.00 16.88 26.11
CA ALA A 22 -2.04 17.16 24.68
C ALA A 22 -1.43 16.02 23.87
N ALA A 23 -0.27 15.48 24.31
CA ALA A 23 0.38 14.33 23.70
C ALA A 23 -0.50 13.07 23.72
N ASN A 24 -1.17 12.79 24.85
CA ASN A 24 -2.05 11.62 24.99
C ASN A 24 -3.35 11.73 24.17
N ARG A 25 -3.79 12.95 23.81
CA ARG A 25 -4.94 13.15 22.90
C ARG A 25 -4.51 13.03 21.44
N CYS A 26 -3.33 13.54 21.08
CA CYS A 26 -2.78 13.46 19.73
C CYS A 26 -2.66 12.01 19.25
N GLY A 27 -2.12 11.11 20.09
CA GLY A 27 -1.99 9.69 19.75
C GLY A 27 -3.29 8.87 19.68
N GLN A 28 -4.40 9.36 20.25
CA GLN A 28 -5.69 8.66 20.23
C GLN A 28 -6.56 8.96 19.00
N PHE A 29 -6.38 10.13 18.37
CA PHE A 29 -7.11 10.48 17.15
C PHE A 29 -6.49 9.89 15.89
N ASP A 30 -5.21 9.53 15.93
CA ASP A 30 -4.53 8.92 14.79
C ASP A 30 -4.91 7.44 14.59
N ASP A 31 -5.09 6.63 15.63
CA ASP A 31 -5.38 5.19 15.41
C ASP A 31 -6.83 4.93 14.92
N ALA A 32 -7.70 5.94 14.95
CA ALA A 32 -9.13 5.85 14.58
C ALA A 32 -9.49 6.56 13.26
N ASP A 33 -8.54 7.16 12.54
CA ASP A 33 -8.84 7.85 11.28
C ASP A 33 -9.15 6.82 10.17
N PRO A 34 -10.34 6.87 9.54
CA PRO A 34 -10.71 5.91 8.49
C PRO A 34 -9.81 6.00 7.25
N ALA A 35 -9.07 7.10 7.06
CA ALA A 35 -8.09 7.23 5.98
C ALA A 35 -6.90 6.25 6.16
N PHE A 36 -6.51 5.88 7.38
CA PHE A 36 -5.45 4.89 7.59
C PHE A 36 -5.88 3.49 7.18
N ALA A 37 -7.10 3.10 7.53
CA ALA A 37 -7.66 1.82 7.10
C ALA A 37 -7.70 1.75 5.57
N LEU A 38 -8.12 2.86 4.93
CA LEU A 38 -8.16 2.96 3.48
C LEU A 38 -6.76 2.87 2.84
N LEU A 39 -5.76 3.55 3.42
CA LEU A 39 -4.37 3.49 2.96
C LEU A 39 -3.81 2.07 3.09
N ARG A 40 -4.05 1.40 4.21
CA ARG A 40 -3.60 0.01 4.41
C ARG A 40 -4.22 -0.94 3.38
N ASP A 41 -5.52 -0.81 3.14
CA ASP A 41 -6.23 -1.61 2.14
C ASP A 41 -5.68 -1.35 0.73
N TRP A 42 -5.41 -0.08 0.39
CA TRP A 42 -4.81 0.31 -0.88
C TRP A 42 -3.38 -0.24 -1.04
N LEU A 43 -2.50 -0.06 -0.05
CA LEU A 43 -1.12 -0.57 -0.06
C LEU A 43 -1.09 -2.08 -0.24
N ARG A 44 -1.99 -2.80 0.44
CA ARG A 44 -2.13 -4.25 0.33
C ARG A 44 -2.54 -4.66 -1.09
N ALA A 45 -3.60 -4.07 -1.64
CA ALA A 45 -4.06 -4.37 -2.99
C ALA A 45 -3.00 -4.02 -4.05
N GLN A 46 -2.36 -2.85 -3.93
CA GLN A 46 -1.30 -2.41 -4.84
C GLN A 46 -0.08 -3.33 -4.78
N HIS A 47 0.32 -3.79 -3.59
CA HIS A 47 1.43 -4.71 -3.44
C HIS A 47 1.12 -6.07 -4.09
N VAL A 48 -0.06 -6.62 -3.86
CA VAL A 48 -0.51 -7.89 -4.46
C VAL A 48 -0.58 -7.78 -5.98
N SER A 49 -1.14 -6.69 -6.50
CA SER A 49 -1.17 -6.39 -7.94
C SER A 49 0.24 -6.41 -8.55
N ARG A 50 1.20 -5.69 -7.95
CA ARG A 50 2.60 -5.67 -8.42
C ARG A 50 3.28 -7.04 -8.38
N VAL A 51 2.98 -7.86 -7.38
CA VAL A 51 3.50 -9.24 -7.30
C VAL A 51 2.95 -10.09 -8.44
N LEU A 52 1.66 -9.99 -8.71
CA LEU A 52 0.99 -10.75 -9.78
C LEU A 52 1.41 -10.27 -11.18
N CYS A 53 1.56 -8.96 -11.37
CA CYS A 53 2.12 -8.37 -12.60
C CYS A 53 3.52 -8.95 -12.91
N ARG A 54 4.42 -9.01 -11.91
CA ARG A 54 5.74 -9.64 -12.09
C ARG A 54 5.66 -11.12 -12.43
N LEU A 55 4.67 -11.85 -11.90
CA LEU A 55 4.44 -13.25 -12.27
C LEU A 55 3.95 -13.37 -13.72
N GLN A 56 2.99 -12.53 -14.11
CA GLN A 56 2.46 -12.44 -15.47
C GLN A 56 3.59 -12.12 -16.48
N GLN A 57 4.38 -11.07 -16.26
CA GLN A 57 5.52 -10.70 -17.12
C GLN A 57 6.57 -11.81 -17.26
N ARG A 58 6.83 -12.57 -16.19
CA ARG A 58 7.73 -13.74 -16.25
C ARG A 58 7.18 -14.85 -17.14
N LEU A 59 5.87 -15.07 -17.10
CA LEU A 59 5.20 -16.07 -17.94
C LEU A 59 5.11 -15.60 -19.40
N GLU A 60 4.85 -14.31 -19.64
CA GLU A 60 4.95 -13.72 -20.98
C GLU A 60 6.34 -13.91 -21.57
N THR A 61 7.38 -13.64 -20.78
CA THR A 61 8.77 -13.86 -21.22
C THR A 61 9.02 -15.33 -21.59
N ARG A 62 8.43 -16.28 -20.85
CA ARG A 62 8.54 -17.72 -21.17
C ARG A 62 7.77 -18.08 -22.44
N ILE A 63 6.59 -17.52 -22.64
CA ILE A 63 5.79 -17.69 -23.86
C ILE A 63 6.56 -17.19 -25.07
N LEU A 64 7.11 -15.97 -25.00
CA LEU A 64 7.91 -15.38 -26.06
C LEU A 64 9.16 -16.22 -26.37
N ARG A 65 9.85 -16.75 -25.35
CA ARG A 65 11.01 -17.63 -25.53
C ARG A 65 10.67 -18.99 -26.11
N ALA A 66 9.46 -19.52 -25.85
CA ALA A 66 9.03 -20.81 -26.37
C ALA A 66 8.62 -20.76 -27.86
N GLY A 67 8.47 -19.56 -28.45
CA GLY A 67 8.13 -19.39 -29.87
C GLY A 67 6.69 -19.81 -30.19
N CYS A 68 6.45 -20.36 -31.39
CA CYS A 68 5.10 -20.61 -31.91
C CYS A 68 4.26 -21.64 -31.12
N ALA A 69 4.89 -22.50 -30.31
CA ALA A 69 4.17 -23.54 -29.56
C ALA A 69 4.58 -23.56 -28.08
N PRO A 70 4.18 -22.54 -27.28
CA PRO A 70 4.38 -22.58 -25.85
C PRO A 70 3.61 -23.75 -25.23
N PRO A 71 4.19 -24.43 -24.22
CA PRO A 71 3.48 -25.43 -23.44
C PRO A 71 2.14 -24.92 -22.89
N MET A 72 1.13 -25.78 -22.87
CA MET A 72 -0.24 -25.41 -22.47
C MET A 72 -0.33 -24.99 -21.00
N ASP A 73 0.47 -25.58 -20.12
CA ASP A 73 0.59 -25.21 -18.71
C ASP A 73 1.13 -23.77 -18.53
N VAL A 74 2.09 -23.35 -19.35
CA VAL A 74 2.63 -21.98 -19.33
C VAL A 74 1.59 -20.98 -19.82
N LYS A 75 0.82 -21.32 -20.86
CA LYS A 75 -0.29 -20.48 -21.35
C LYS A 75 -1.41 -20.35 -20.31
N ALA A 76 -1.83 -21.46 -19.71
CA ALA A 76 -2.83 -21.48 -18.65
C ALA A 76 -2.37 -20.67 -17.43
N GLY A 77 -1.12 -20.87 -17.01
CA GLY A 77 -0.50 -20.10 -15.92
C GLY A 77 -0.46 -18.60 -16.23
N TYR A 78 -0.14 -18.22 -17.47
CA TYR A 78 -0.18 -16.82 -17.90
C TYR A 78 -1.58 -16.22 -17.79
N SER A 79 -2.60 -16.90 -18.35
CA SER A 79 -3.98 -16.43 -18.30
C SER A 79 -4.49 -16.27 -16.86
N ILE A 80 -4.16 -17.20 -15.97
CA ILE A 80 -4.49 -17.10 -14.54
C ILE A 80 -3.76 -15.91 -13.90
N ALA A 81 -2.45 -15.74 -14.16
CA ALA A 81 -1.68 -14.65 -13.60
C ALA A 81 -2.16 -13.27 -14.08
N TYR A 82 -2.50 -13.15 -15.37
CA TYR A 82 -3.08 -11.95 -15.97
C TYR A 82 -4.43 -11.61 -15.32
N GLN A 83 -5.36 -12.56 -15.25
CA GLN A 83 -6.65 -12.28 -14.64
C GLN A 83 -6.53 -11.98 -13.13
N ALA A 84 -5.63 -12.66 -12.42
CA ALA A 84 -5.39 -12.39 -11.01
C ALA A 84 -4.82 -10.99 -10.78
N GLU A 85 -3.88 -10.54 -11.63
CA GLU A 85 -3.36 -9.18 -11.63
C GLU A 85 -4.47 -8.16 -11.86
N VAL A 86 -5.31 -8.35 -12.90
CA VAL A 86 -6.45 -7.46 -13.20
C VAL A 86 -7.39 -7.33 -11.99
N GLU A 87 -7.73 -8.43 -11.33
CA GLU A 87 -8.59 -8.41 -10.14
C GLU A 87 -7.94 -7.66 -8.94
N ALA A 88 -6.63 -7.86 -8.73
CA ALA A 88 -5.90 -7.18 -7.67
C ALA A 88 -5.74 -5.67 -7.94
N ALA A 89 -5.43 -5.30 -9.19
CA ALA A 89 -5.38 -3.90 -9.63
C ALA A 89 -6.76 -3.24 -9.48
N THR A 90 -7.82 -3.95 -9.87
CA THR A 90 -9.20 -3.49 -9.70
C THR A 90 -9.56 -3.28 -8.23
N ALA A 91 -9.05 -4.12 -7.33
CA ALA A 91 -9.25 -3.91 -5.90
C ALA A 91 -8.58 -2.62 -5.41
N ALA A 92 -7.39 -2.28 -5.90
CA ALA A 92 -6.74 -1.01 -5.57
C ALA A 92 -7.54 0.20 -6.12
N LEU A 93 -8.09 0.11 -7.34
CA LEU A 93 -8.97 1.13 -7.91
C LEU A 93 -10.25 1.33 -7.09
N LYS A 94 -10.89 0.25 -6.66
CA LYS A 94 -12.08 0.32 -5.78
C LYS A 94 -11.80 1.04 -4.45
N VAL A 95 -10.56 0.96 -3.95
CA VAL A 95 -10.16 1.72 -2.77
C VAL A 95 -10.02 3.22 -3.09
N GLN A 96 -9.47 3.56 -4.25
CA GLN A 96 -9.39 4.95 -4.73
C GLN A 96 -10.78 5.57 -4.96
N ASP A 97 -11.75 4.81 -5.48
CA ASP A 97 -13.13 5.30 -5.67
C ASP A 97 -13.83 5.71 -4.36
N ARG A 98 -13.39 5.14 -3.24
CA ARG A 98 -13.89 5.45 -1.89
C ARG A 98 -13.16 6.65 -1.26
N LEU A 99 -11.98 7.01 -1.78
CA LEU A 99 -11.11 8.03 -1.21
C LEU A 99 -11.78 9.42 -1.07
N PRO A 100 -12.52 9.95 -2.07
CA PRO A 100 -13.14 11.27 -1.95
C PRO A 100 -14.22 11.31 -0.86
N ARG A 101 -14.89 10.18 -0.61
CA ARG A 101 -15.99 10.05 0.36
C ARG A 101 -15.53 9.66 1.75
N THR A 102 -14.25 9.33 1.92
CA THR A 102 -13.67 8.96 3.21
C THR A 102 -13.13 10.24 3.88
N PRO A 103 -13.75 10.72 4.97
CA PRO A 103 -13.27 11.90 5.68
C PRO A 103 -11.93 11.57 6.36
N ALA A 104 -11.01 12.54 6.38
CA ALA A 104 -9.88 12.50 7.30
C ALA A 104 -10.27 13.26 8.57
N HIS A 105 -9.99 12.69 9.73
CA HIS A 105 -10.22 13.27 11.05
C HIS A 105 -8.93 13.82 11.68
N SER A 106 -7.75 13.54 11.09
CA SER A 106 -6.47 14.11 11.49
C SER A 106 -5.64 14.60 10.29
N LEU A 107 -4.58 15.39 10.57
CA LEU A 107 -3.62 15.79 9.53
C LEU A 107 -2.91 14.57 8.95
N LEU A 108 -2.58 13.57 9.77
CA LEU A 108 -2.01 12.32 9.27
C LEU A 108 -3.01 11.52 8.44
N GLY A 109 -4.31 11.62 8.69
CA GLY A 109 -5.33 11.12 7.78
C GLY A 109 -5.32 11.81 6.41
N VAL A 110 -5.08 13.13 6.37
CA VAL A 110 -4.88 13.86 5.10
C VAL A 110 -3.61 13.38 4.39
N VAL A 111 -2.51 13.20 5.13
CA VAL A 111 -1.27 12.59 4.61
C VAL A 111 -1.56 11.22 4.02
N ALA A 112 -2.30 10.36 4.72
CA ALA A 112 -2.67 9.03 4.23
C ALA A 112 -3.45 9.08 2.91
N LYS A 113 -4.36 10.04 2.74
CA LYS A 113 -5.08 10.22 1.47
C LYS A 113 -4.14 10.65 0.34
N LEU A 114 -3.22 11.57 0.62
CA LEU A 114 -2.23 12.03 -0.35
C LEU A 114 -1.24 10.92 -0.74
N GLU A 115 -0.87 10.04 0.19
CA GLU A 115 -0.05 8.86 -0.11
C GLU A 115 -0.73 7.90 -1.09
N ILE A 116 -2.06 7.73 -0.98
CA ILE A 116 -2.83 6.96 -1.96
C ILE A 116 -2.79 7.64 -3.33
N ILE A 117 -2.97 8.97 -3.38
CA ILE A 117 -2.99 9.75 -4.63
C ILE A 117 -1.63 9.68 -5.34
N VAL A 118 -0.55 10.06 -4.63
CA VAL A 118 0.83 10.01 -5.17
C VAL A 118 1.27 8.57 -5.43
N GLY A 119 0.79 7.60 -4.64
CA GLY A 119 1.09 6.19 -4.85
C GLY A 119 0.42 5.59 -6.09
N ALA A 120 -0.77 6.08 -6.45
CA ALA A 120 -1.52 5.71 -7.64
C ALA A 120 -0.93 6.32 -8.92
N ASP A 121 -0.16 7.41 -8.80
CA ASP A 121 0.50 8.14 -9.89
C ASP A 121 1.49 7.29 -10.72
N ARG A 122 1.95 6.14 -10.19
CA ARG A 122 2.94 5.30 -10.90
C ARG A 122 2.45 4.64 -12.19
N ASP A 123 1.17 4.83 -12.53
CA ASP A 123 0.53 4.31 -13.73
C ASP A 123 0.15 5.43 -14.74
N ILE A 124 0.54 6.69 -14.50
CA ILE A 124 0.32 7.83 -15.40
C ILE A 124 1.54 8.04 -16.32
N ASP A 125 1.29 8.33 -17.61
CA ASP A 125 2.30 8.39 -18.67
C ASP A 125 3.40 9.44 -18.44
N ASP A 126 3.11 10.53 -17.70
CA ASP A 126 4.09 11.55 -17.29
C ASP A 126 3.80 12.13 -15.89
N PRO A 127 4.48 11.65 -14.83
CA PRO A 127 4.30 12.14 -13.46
C PRO A 127 4.94 13.53 -13.22
N THR A 128 5.56 14.14 -14.24
CA THR A 128 6.10 15.51 -14.11
C THR A 128 5.07 16.59 -14.46
N ASP A 129 3.93 16.20 -15.03
CA ASP A 129 2.88 17.12 -15.42
C ASP A 129 2.11 17.69 -14.21
N PHE A 130 1.59 18.91 -14.40
CA PHE A 130 0.67 19.51 -13.43
C PHE A 130 -0.56 18.59 -13.24
N PRO A 131 -0.99 18.29 -12.00
CA PRO A 131 -0.58 18.91 -10.72
C PRO A 131 0.43 18.11 -9.87
N TRP A 132 0.99 17.00 -10.37
CA TRP A 132 1.68 16.01 -9.53
C TRP A 132 2.87 16.55 -8.72
N PRO A 133 3.80 17.34 -9.30
CA PRO A 133 4.89 17.92 -8.51
C PRO A 133 4.42 18.80 -7.34
N HIS A 134 3.27 19.45 -7.49
CA HIS A 134 2.69 20.31 -6.45
C HIS A 134 2.08 19.46 -5.33
N ILE A 135 1.40 18.37 -5.68
CA ILE A 135 0.83 17.44 -4.71
C ILE A 135 1.95 16.75 -3.92
N GLU A 136 3.02 16.31 -4.58
CA GLU A 136 4.20 15.74 -3.91
C GLU A 136 4.88 16.74 -2.96
N SER A 137 4.99 18.01 -3.37
CA SER A 137 5.53 19.06 -2.49
C SER A 137 4.66 19.24 -1.24
N ILE A 138 3.33 19.36 -1.42
CA ILE A 138 2.39 19.50 -0.30
C ILE A 138 2.47 18.29 0.64
N LEU A 139 2.54 17.08 0.09
CA LEU A 139 2.70 15.86 0.88
C LEU A 139 3.99 15.87 1.69
N ARG A 140 5.10 16.31 1.09
CA ARG A 140 6.39 16.42 1.79
C ARG A 140 6.30 17.41 2.95
N ASP A 141 5.77 18.61 2.70
CA ASP A 141 5.64 19.65 3.71
C ASP A 141 4.71 19.21 4.85
N LEU A 142 3.61 18.53 4.53
CA LEU A 142 2.69 17.99 5.54
C LEU A 142 3.34 16.91 6.40
N LYS A 143 4.23 16.08 5.84
CA LYS A 143 4.97 15.07 6.62
C LYS A 143 5.96 15.71 7.60
N GLU A 144 6.58 16.81 7.21
CA GLU A 144 7.47 17.56 8.11
C GLU A 144 6.69 18.20 9.28
N VAL A 145 5.46 18.67 9.03
CA VAL A 145 4.63 19.35 10.04
C VAL A 145 3.87 18.39 10.94
N ALA A 146 3.27 17.34 10.37
CA ALA A 146 2.35 16.43 11.08
C ALA A 146 2.98 15.08 11.42
N GLY A 147 4.17 14.78 10.90
CA GLY A 147 4.80 13.46 10.98
C GLY A 147 4.44 12.56 9.79
N SER A 148 4.93 11.33 9.82
CA SER A 148 4.68 10.34 8.77
C SER A 148 3.71 9.26 9.21
N VAL A 149 2.92 8.77 8.27
CA VAL A 149 2.08 7.60 8.47
C VAL A 149 2.97 6.35 8.42
N PRO A 150 2.82 5.38 9.34
CA PRO A 150 3.53 4.11 9.22
C PRO A 150 3.15 3.40 7.91
N LEU A 151 4.07 3.41 6.94
CA LEU A 151 3.91 2.73 5.65
C LEU A 151 4.45 1.30 5.70
N GLU A 152 4.36 0.62 6.85
CA GLU A 152 4.88 -0.74 6.98
C GLU A 152 4.29 -1.62 5.87
N GLY A 153 5.19 -2.28 5.14
CA GLY A 153 4.79 -3.15 4.04
C GLY A 153 3.84 -4.24 4.57
N PRO A 154 2.80 -4.61 3.81
CA PRO A 154 1.88 -5.65 4.24
C PRO A 154 2.65 -6.94 4.55
N ASP A 155 2.27 -7.62 5.64
CA ASP A 155 2.91 -8.88 6.03
C ASP A 155 2.94 -9.85 4.84
N ARG A 156 4.12 -10.41 4.59
CA ARG A 156 4.36 -11.39 3.53
C ARG A 156 3.37 -12.55 3.59
N SER A 157 2.98 -13.00 4.78
CA SER A 157 2.00 -14.08 4.96
C SER A 157 0.62 -13.70 4.39
N ILE A 158 0.19 -12.47 4.65
CA ILE A 158 -1.05 -11.87 4.17
C ILE A 158 -1.02 -11.70 2.66
N VAL A 159 0.08 -11.13 2.13
CA VAL A 159 0.27 -10.95 0.69
C VAL A 159 0.19 -12.29 -0.04
N GLN A 160 0.84 -13.34 0.48
CA GLN A 160 0.77 -14.67 -0.12
C GLN A 160 -0.65 -15.25 -0.11
N ALA A 161 -1.38 -15.06 0.98
CA ALA A 161 -2.77 -15.49 1.08
C ALA A 161 -3.65 -14.79 0.03
N ASP A 162 -3.47 -13.48 -0.16
CA ASP A 162 -4.22 -12.74 -1.18
C ASP A 162 -3.84 -13.12 -2.60
N CYS A 163 -2.55 -13.30 -2.90
CA CYS A 163 -2.12 -13.79 -4.20
C CYS A 163 -2.80 -15.13 -4.54
N ARG A 164 -2.86 -16.06 -3.58
CA ARG A 164 -3.56 -17.34 -3.76
C ARG A 164 -5.06 -17.15 -3.98
N ARG A 165 -5.68 -16.22 -3.23
CA ARG A 165 -7.10 -15.89 -3.39
C ARG A 165 -7.40 -15.37 -4.79
N TYR A 166 -6.63 -14.39 -5.28
CA TYR A 166 -6.83 -13.85 -6.63
C TYR A 166 -6.55 -14.87 -7.72
N GLN A 167 -5.52 -15.72 -7.54
CA GLN A 167 -5.23 -16.82 -8.47
C GLN A 167 -6.36 -17.86 -8.51
N ALA A 168 -6.99 -18.19 -7.37
CA ALA A 168 -8.14 -19.08 -7.33
C ALA A 168 -9.35 -18.48 -8.08
N ILE A 169 -9.68 -17.22 -7.80
CA ILE A 169 -10.74 -16.48 -8.50
C ILE A 169 -10.47 -16.45 -10.01
N ALA A 170 -9.23 -16.17 -10.41
CA ALA A 170 -8.81 -16.15 -11.80
C ALA A 170 -8.88 -17.53 -12.48
N ALA A 171 -8.51 -18.61 -11.79
CA ALA A 171 -8.62 -19.98 -12.31
C ALA A 171 -10.08 -20.36 -12.57
N ASP A 172 -11.00 -19.96 -11.68
CA ASP A 172 -12.43 -20.17 -11.87
C ASP A 172 -12.97 -19.37 -13.07
N LEU A 173 -12.58 -18.09 -13.20
CA LEU A 173 -13.00 -17.21 -14.29
C LEU A 173 -12.47 -17.64 -15.66
N THR A 174 -11.26 -18.20 -15.71
CA THR A 174 -10.64 -18.72 -16.94
C THR A 174 -11.20 -20.08 -17.37
N GLY A 175 -12.16 -20.65 -16.61
CA GLY A 175 -12.76 -21.95 -16.90
C GLY A 175 -11.86 -23.14 -16.54
N LEU A 176 -10.72 -22.90 -15.89
CA LEU A 176 -9.76 -23.93 -15.47
C LEU A 176 -10.06 -24.47 -14.06
N GLY A 177 -11.02 -23.89 -13.34
CA GLY A 177 -11.44 -24.29 -11.99
C GLY A 177 -12.02 -25.71 -11.84
N LYS A 178 -12.35 -26.39 -12.96
CA LYS A 178 -12.73 -27.83 -12.93
C LYS A 178 -11.57 -28.79 -13.26
N ASP A 179 -10.49 -28.31 -13.85
CA ASP A 179 -9.31 -29.12 -14.20
C ASP A 179 -8.11 -28.86 -13.26
N ALA A 180 -8.15 -27.77 -12.48
CA ALA A 180 -7.10 -27.41 -11.53
C ALA A 180 -7.06 -28.27 -10.26
N ALA A 181 -8.08 -29.10 -10.00
CA ALA A 181 -8.07 -30.05 -8.89
C ALA A 181 -7.03 -31.17 -9.07
N ASP A 182 -6.56 -31.41 -10.30
CA ASP A 182 -5.59 -32.47 -10.64
C ASP A 182 -4.22 -31.96 -11.10
N LEU A 183 -3.98 -30.64 -11.09
CA LEU A 183 -2.66 -30.08 -11.41
C LEU A 183 -1.73 -30.20 -10.20
N PRO A 184 -0.64 -30.99 -10.28
CA PRO A 184 0.27 -31.13 -9.15
C PRO A 184 0.87 -29.77 -8.80
N LEU A 185 0.82 -29.41 -7.51
CA LEU A 185 1.59 -28.31 -6.90
C LEU A 185 3.11 -28.61 -6.91
N VAL A 186 3.67 -29.01 -8.06
CA VAL A 186 5.09 -29.22 -8.23
C VAL A 186 5.70 -27.88 -8.65
N GLY A 187 6.25 -27.17 -7.67
CA GLY A 187 7.05 -25.98 -7.98
C GLY A 187 7.37 -25.02 -6.83
N TYR A 188 6.93 -25.26 -5.60
CA TYR A 188 7.22 -24.33 -4.48
C TYR A 188 8.35 -24.77 -3.53
N ARG A 189 9.02 -25.92 -3.75
CA ARG A 189 9.98 -26.49 -2.78
C ARG A 189 11.47 -26.33 -3.12
N ALA A 190 11.83 -25.70 -4.24
CA ALA A 190 13.23 -25.67 -4.70
C ALA A 190 13.92 -24.29 -4.64
N LEU A 191 13.55 -23.42 -3.68
CA LEU A 191 14.23 -22.12 -3.49
C LEU A 191 14.80 -21.89 -2.08
N VAL A 192 14.99 -22.95 -1.28
CA VAL A 192 15.60 -22.83 0.08
C VAL A 192 16.78 -23.77 0.34
N SER A 193 17.14 -24.64 -0.60
CA SER A 193 18.34 -25.48 -0.46
C SER A 193 19.22 -25.34 -1.70
N ASP A 194 20.01 -24.28 -1.74
CA ASP A 194 21.34 -24.27 -2.36
C ASP A 194 22.02 -22.94 -1.99
N ARG A 195 22.48 -22.92 -0.74
CA ARG A 195 23.62 -22.14 -0.26
C ARG A 195 24.42 -23.08 0.63
N GLU A 196 25.33 -23.82 0.02
CA GLU A 196 26.69 -24.10 0.51
C GLU A 196 27.62 -24.20 -0.69
#